data_AF-A0A7C2AJX2-F1
#
_entry.id   AF-A0A7C2AJX2-F1
#
_cell.length_a   1.000
_cell.length_b   1.000
_cell.length_c   1.000
_cell.angle_alpha   90.00
_cell.angle_beta   90.00
_cell.angle_gamma   90.00
#
_symmetry.space_group_name_H-M   'P 1'
#
loop_
_entity.id
_entity.type
_entity.pdbx_description
1 polymer ?
#
loop_
_entity_poly.entity_id
_entity_poly.type
_entity_poly.pdbx_seq_one_letter_code
_entity_poly.pdbx_strand_id
1 'polypeptide(L)'
;MAEKKKNRRQIKKEIQAEFEKSFDVARLDYEKRAKPIRDKTKLFGVLGAGIVYGLGFAVGMFGLQSGAVDATVFSKLVWVMMIPATVVGFVTWLIVSNRREYPLREEVTQYIRDIEGDEGMLWRYAPVLSEFKPDEHILKRVLQRSQEKRFDKISPEDYGNAVTEIYAILENSAEVPLSRDTVEAVSQNLSDRAA
;
A
#
# COMPACT_ATOMS: atom_id res chain seq x y z
N MET A 1 7.71 -31.03 -38.01
CA MET A 1 8.84 -30.69 -37.12
C MET A 1 8.32 -30.82 -35.70
N ALA A 2 8.87 -31.74 -34.89
CA ALA A 2 8.42 -31.93 -33.53
C ALA A 2 8.95 -30.78 -32.67
N GLU A 3 8.08 -29.84 -32.29
CA GLU A 3 8.40 -28.86 -31.26
C GLU A 3 8.83 -29.61 -30.00
N LYS A 4 10.09 -29.41 -29.59
CA LYS A 4 10.57 -29.89 -28.30
C LYS A 4 9.70 -29.24 -27.23
N LYS A 5 8.75 -30.00 -26.67
CA LYS A 5 7.97 -29.60 -25.47
C LYS A 5 8.95 -29.06 -24.44
N LYS A 6 8.93 -27.73 -24.20
CA LYS A 6 9.77 -27.09 -23.19
C LYS A 6 9.53 -27.78 -21.84
N ASN A 7 10.60 -28.00 -21.08
CA ASN A 7 10.49 -28.63 -19.77
C ASN A 7 9.75 -27.68 -18.81
N ARG A 8 8.81 -28.16 -17.98
CA ARG A 8 8.03 -27.37 -17.00
C ARG A 8 8.91 -26.43 -16.17
N ARG A 9 10.10 -26.90 -15.78
CA ARG A 9 11.09 -26.10 -15.02
C ARG A 9 11.64 -24.92 -15.83
N GLN A 10 11.80 -25.07 -17.14
CA GLN A 10 12.24 -24.00 -18.03
C GLN A 10 11.13 -22.96 -18.23
N ILE A 11 9.89 -23.40 -18.49
CA ILE A 11 8.73 -22.50 -18.65
C ILE A 11 8.50 -21.69 -17.37
N LYS A 12 8.57 -22.34 -16.21
CA LYS A 12 8.50 -21.65 -14.91
C LYS A 12 9.57 -20.57 -14.78
N LYS A 13 10.82 -20.89 -15.12
CA LYS A 13 11.93 -19.93 -15.04
C LYS A 13 11.72 -18.75 -16.01
N GLU A 14 11.15 -19.00 -17.19
CA GLU A 14 10.76 -17.95 -18.12
C GLU A 14 9.65 -17.06 -17.55
N ILE A 15 8.62 -17.65 -16.93
CA ILE A 15 7.53 -16.91 -16.26
C ILE A 15 8.07 -16.03 -15.13
N GLN A 16 8.96 -16.58 -14.30
CA GLN A 16 9.59 -15.84 -13.21
C GLN A 16 10.46 -14.69 -13.74
N ALA A 17 11.30 -14.95 -14.75
CA ALA A 17 12.14 -13.92 -15.35
C ALA A 17 11.30 -12.81 -16.02
N GLU A 18 10.21 -13.16 -16.69
CA GLU A 18 9.29 -12.18 -17.28
C GLU A 18 8.56 -11.38 -16.18
N PHE A 19 8.19 -12.03 -15.07
CA PHE A 19 7.60 -11.35 -13.91
C PHE A 19 8.57 -10.33 -13.30
N GLU A 20 9.81 -10.72 -13.03
CA GLU A 20 10.86 -9.84 -12.49
C GLU A 20 11.21 -8.68 -13.44
N LYS A 21 11.08 -8.90 -14.75
CA LYS A 21 11.27 -7.85 -15.77
C LYS A 21 10.07 -6.90 -15.87
N SER A 22 8.86 -7.39 -15.59
CA SER A 22 7.61 -6.63 -15.76
C SER A 22 7.19 -5.88 -14.50
N PHE A 23 7.56 -6.38 -13.32
CA PHE A 23 7.18 -5.80 -12.04
C PHE A 23 8.40 -5.39 -11.22
N ASP A 24 8.40 -4.13 -10.81
CA ASP A 24 9.33 -3.64 -9.78
C ASP A 24 8.63 -3.76 -8.43
N VAL A 25 8.86 -4.89 -7.76
CA VAL A 25 8.26 -5.20 -6.45
C VAL A 25 8.63 -4.15 -5.40
N ALA A 26 9.86 -3.62 -5.44
CA ALA A 26 10.32 -2.61 -4.49
C ALA A 26 9.59 -1.27 -4.68
N ARG A 27 9.25 -0.93 -5.93
CA ARG A 27 8.46 0.27 -6.24
C ARG A 27 6.99 0.12 -5.84
N LEU A 28 6.44 -1.09 -5.91
CA LEU A 28 5.05 -1.44 -5.60
C LEU A 28 4.79 -1.71 -4.11
N ASP A 29 5.84 -1.90 -3.29
CA ASP A 29 5.73 -2.04 -1.84
C ASP A 29 5.34 -0.71 -1.16
N TYR A 30 4.04 -0.39 -1.25
CA TYR A 30 3.49 0.86 -0.73
C TYR A 30 3.67 0.98 0.78
N GLU A 31 3.46 -0.10 1.53
CA GLU A 31 3.51 -0.05 2.99
C GLU A 31 4.91 0.29 3.49
N LYS A 32 5.95 -0.35 2.94
CA LYS A 32 7.35 -0.05 3.29
C LYS A 32 7.75 1.38 2.94
N ARG A 33 7.23 1.92 1.83
CA ARG A 33 7.49 3.30 1.39
C ARG A 33 6.70 4.34 2.18
N ALA A 34 5.47 4.02 2.58
CA ALA A 34 4.59 4.93 3.33
C ALA A 34 4.93 5.00 4.82
N LYS A 35 5.43 3.90 5.41
CA LYS A 35 5.81 3.82 6.84
C LYS A 35 6.72 4.97 7.31
N PRO A 36 7.87 5.27 6.67
CA PRO A 36 8.74 6.37 7.11
C PRO A 36 8.07 7.75 6.98
N ILE A 37 7.11 7.91 6.07
CA ILE A 37 6.33 9.14 5.92
C ILE A 37 5.36 9.26 7.09
N ARG A 38 4.56 8.21 7.36
CA ARG A 38 3.60 8.12 8.47
C ARG A 38 4.25 8.35 9.82
N ASP A 39 5.44 7.78 10.05
CA ASP A 39 6.14 7.96 11.32
C ASP A 39 6.64 9.40 11.50
N LYS A 40 7.11 10.04 10.42
CA LYS A 40 7.46 11.47 10.46
C LYS A 40 6.23 12.37 10.63
N THR A 41 5.06 12.00 10.10
CA THR A 41 3.84 12.82 10.20
C THR A 41 3.24 12.83 11.60
N LYS A 42 3.39 11.74 12.38
CA LYS A 42 2.98 11.69 13.80
C LYS A 42 3.61 12.81 14.62
N LEU A 43 4.88 13.14 14.35
CA LEU A 43 5.59 14.23 15.03
C LEU A 43 4.91 15.58 14.83
N PHE A 44 4.38 15.86 13.64
CA PHE A 44 3.65 17.10 13.36
C PHE A 44 2.33 17.19 14.13
N GLY A 45 1.64 16.06 14.34
CA GLY A 45 0.46 15.99 15.20
C GLY A 45 0.79 16.32 16.65
N VAL A 46 1.87 15.73 17.18
CA VAL A 46 2.34 16.01 18.55
C VAL A 46 2.74 17.47 18.71
N LEU A 47 3.45 18.04 17.72
CA LEU A 47 3.82 19.47 17.73
C LEU A 47 2.57 20.37 17.71
N GLY A 48 1.58 20.07 16.87
CA GLY A 48 0.32 20.82 16.81
C GLY A 48 -0.43 20.81 18.15
N ALA A 49 -0.54 19.63 18.78
CA ALA A 49 -1.13 19.52 20.12
C ALA A 49 -0.33 20.30 21.17
N GLY A 50 1.00 20.20 21.12
CA GLY A 50 1.89 20.89 22.05
C GLY A 50 1.77 22.41 21.99
N ILE A 51 1.62 22.98 20.79
CA ILE A 51 1.43 24.43 20.61
C ILE A 51 0.11 24.89 21.23
N VAL A 52 -1.00 24.21 20.91
CA VAL A 52 -2.33 24.59 21.42
C VAL A 52 -2.40 24.46 22.93
N TYR A 53 -1.90 23.36 23.47
CA TYR A 53 -1.85 23.14 24.91
C TYR A 53 -0.94 24.16 25.60
N GLY A 54 0.25 24.42 25.05
CA GLY A 54 1.19 25.40 25.57
C GLY A 54 0.63 26.81 25.63
N LEU A 55 -0.11 27.24 24.60
CA LEU A 55 -0.80 28.53 24.59
C LEU A 55 -1.91 28.59 25.66
N GLY A 56 -2.73 27.54 25.76
CA GLY A 56 -3.77 27.45 26.80
C GLY A 56 -3.19 27.50 28.21
N PHE A 57 -2.08 26.80 28.42
CA PHE A 57 -1.34 26.81 29.68
C PHE A 57 -0.75 28.18 30.00
N ALA A 58 -0.13 28.85 29.02
CA ALA A 58 0.44 30.18 29.21
C ALA A 58 -0.62 31.23 29.58
N VAL A 59 -1.79 31.20 28.92
CA VAL A 59 -2.93 32.07 29.26
C VAL A 59 -3.44 31.79 30.66
N GLY A 60 -3.59 30.50 31.02
CA GLY A 60 -3.99 30.11 32.38
C GLY A 60 -2.99 30.57 33.44
N MET A 61 -1.68 30.42 33.16
CA MET A 61 -0.61 30.81 34.09
C MET A 61 -0.58 32.33 34.29
N PHE A 62 -0.75 33.10 33.22
CA PHE A 62 -0.86 34.55 33.31
C PHE A 62 -2.06 34.98 34.16
N GLY A 63 -3.23 34.35 33.95
CA GLY A 63 -4.43 34.60 34.76
C GLY A 63 -4.28 34.25 36.24
N LEU A 64 -3.52 33.19 36.55
CA LEU A 64 -3.16 32.82 37.91
C LEU A 64 -2.21 33.85 38.55
N GLN A 65 -1.17 34.27 37.82
CA GLN A 65 -0.19 35.26 38.30
C GLN A 65 -0.81 36.65 38.49
N SER A 66 -1.78 37.03 37.67
CA SER A 66 -2.50 38.30 37.78
C SER A 66 -3.60 38.28 38.84
N GLY A 67 -3.82 37.16 39.53
CA GLY A 67 -4.90 36.99 40.52
C GLY A 67 -6.31 36.99 39.91
N ALA A 68 -6.43 36.90 38.58
CA ALA A 68 -7.72 36.86 37.88
C ALA A 68 -8.37 35.47 37.95
N VAL A 69 -7.58 34.44 38.20
CA VAL A 69 -8.00 33.03 38.27
C VAL A 69 -7.43 32.39 39.52
N ASP A 70 -8.23 31.62 40.26
CA ASP A 70 -7.74 30.85 41.41
C ASP A 70 -7.03 29.56 40.97
N ALA A 71 -6.28 28.93 41.89
CA ALA A 71 -5.56 27.70 41.60
C ALA A 71 -6.50 26.55 41.14
N THR A 72 -7.74 26.53 41.64
CA THR A 72 -8.74 25.50 41.31
C THR A 72 -9.22 25.63 39.86
N VAL A 73 -9.56 26.84 39.44
CA VAL A 73 -10.01 27.13 38.07
C VAL A 73 -8.86 26.97 37.09
N PHE A 74 -7.63 27.38 37.44
CA PHE A 74 -6.45 27.11 36.63
C PHE A 74 -6.27 25.61 36.36
N SER A 75 -6.32 24.78 37.41
CA SER A 75 -6.15 23.32 37.28
C SER A 75 -7.22 22.69 36.39
N LYS A 76 -8.48 23.14 36.50
CA LYS A 76 -9.57 22.69 35.61
C LYS A 76 -9.35 23.12 34.18
N LEU A 77 -8.91 24.37 33.96
CA LEU A 77 -8.68 24.94 32.63
C LEU A 77 -7.58 24.17 31.90
N VAL A 78 -6.47 23.86 32.58
CA VAL A 78 -5.37 23.05 32.03
C VAL A 78 -5.87 21.67 31.60
N TRP A 79 -6.67 20.99 32.43
CA TRP A 79 -7.25 19.69 32.10
C TRP A 79 -8.21 19.75 30.91
N VAL A 80 -9.11 20.73 30.90
CA VAL A 80 -10.09 20.89 29.80
C VAL A 80 -9.39 21.19 28.48
N MET A 81 -8.30 21.96 28.51
CA MET A 81 -7.51 22.30 27.32
C MET A 81 -6.77 21.11 26.70
N MET A 82 -6.61 19.98 27.41
CA MET A 82 -6.07 18.75 26.81
C MET A 82 -6.96 18.21 25.69
N ILE A 83 -8.28 18.34 25.80
CA ILE A 83 -9.22 17.78 24.80
C ILE A 83 -9.11 18.54 23.47
N PRO A 84 -9.24 19.89 23.40
CA PRO A 84 -9.03 20.62 22.15
C PRO A 84 -7.62 20.42 21.57
N ALA A 85 -6.59 20.36 22.43
CA ALA A 85 -5.22 20.15 21.97
C ALA A 85 -5.02 18.79 21.28
N THR A 86 -5.59 17.72 21.84
CA THR A 86 -5.52 16.38 21.23
C THR A 86 -6.28 16.33 19.90
N VAL A 87 -7.45 16.96 19.81
CA VAL A 87 -8.21 17.09 18.56
C VAL A 87 -7.39 17.82 17.49
N VAL A 88 -6.78 18.97 17.82
CA VAL A 88 -5.94 19.70 16.86
C VAL A 88 -4.73 18.88 16.44
N GLY A 89 -4.08 18.18 17.36
CA GLY A 89 -2.97 17.29 17.03
C GLY A 89 -3.37 16.18 16.08
N PHE A 90 -4.52 15.54 16.32
CA PHE A 90 -5.05 14.50 15.46
C PHE A 90 -5.40 15.01 14.06
N VAL A 91 -6.08 16.15 13.96
CA VAL A 91 -6.41 16.78 12.67
C VAL A 91 -5.15 17.18 11.91
N THR A 92 -4.17 17.77 12.60
CA THR A 92 -2.87 18.13 12.01
C THR A 92 -2.16 16.90 11.46
N TRP A 93 -2.13 15.81 12.23
CA TRP A 93 -1.56 14.55 11.79
C TRP A 93 -2.25 14.02 10.53
N LEU A 94 -3.58 13.97 10.50
CA LEU A 94 -4.34 13.49 9.34
C LEU A 94 -4.06 14.32 8.08
N ILE A 95 -4.06 15.65 8.20
CA ILE A 95 -3.79 16.55 7.06
C ILE A 95 -2.38 16.33 6.52
N VAL A 96 -1.38 16.28 7.42
CA VAL A 96 0.01 16.13 7.02
C VAL A 96 0.29 14.73 6.46
N SER A 97 -0.31 13.68 7.04
CA SER A 97 -0.18 12.30 6.51
C SER A 97 -0.76 12.21 5.12
N ASN A 98 -2.01 12.66 4.91
CA ASN A 98 -2.65 12.62 3.60
C ASN A 98 -1.85 13.41 2.56
N ARG A 99 -1.39 14.63 2.91
CA ARG A 99 -0.65 15.47 1.96
C ARG A 99 0.71 14.88 1.58
N ARG A 100 1.38 14.19 2.51
CA ARG A 100 2.69 13.58 2.24
C ARG A 100 2.61 12.19 1.60
N GLU A 101 1.54 11.44 1.87
CA GLU A 101 1.30 10.15 1.21
C GLU A 101 0.75 10.32 -0.20
N TYR A 102 0.09 11.44 -0.52
CA TYR A 102 -0.52 11.67 -1.83
C TYR A 102 0.45 11.52 -3.01
N PRO A 103 1.65 12.14 -3.02
CA PRO A 103 2.59 11.99 -4.13
C PRO A 103 3.06 10.55 -4.30
N LEU A 104 3.27 9.82 -3.19
CA LEU A 104 3.64 8.40 -3.23
C LEU A 104 2.51 7.58 -3.85
N ARG A 105 1.26 7.83 -3.45
CA ARG A 105 0.09 7.15 -3.99
C ARG A 105 -0.06 7.42 -5.48
N GLU A 106 0.10 8.67 -5.90
CA GLU A 106 0.03 9.08 -7.31
C GLU A 106 1.13 8.44 -8.15
N GLU A 107 2.37 8.42 -7.65
CA GLU A 107 3.51 7.78 -8.32
C GLU A 107 3.27 6.28 -8.52
N VAL A 108 2.81 5.57 -7.48
CA VAL A 108 2.51 4.13 -7.58
C VAL A 108 1.30 3.89 -8.48
N THR A 109 0.25 4.71 -8.40
CA THR A 109 -0.89 4.61 -9.32
C THR A 109 -0.48 4.82 -10.77
N GLN A 110 0.40 5.78 -11.04
CA GLN A 110 0.93 6.01 -12.39
C GLN A 110 1.72 4.79 -12.86
N TYR A 111 2.59 4.24 -12.01
CA TYR A 111 3.35 3.04 -12.34
C TYR A 111 2.44 1.83 -12.63
N ILE A 112 1.37 1.64 -11.86
CA ILE A 112 0.37 0.59 -12.11
C ILE A 112 -0.28 0.80 -13.48
N ARG A 113 -0.63 2.04 -13.84
CA ARG A 113 -1.20 2.34 -15.17
C ARG A 113 -0.21 2.04 -16.29
N ASP A 114 1.06 2.37 -16.10
CA ASP A 114 2.11 2.14 -17.09
C ASP A 114 2.36 0.64 -17.31
N ILE A 115 2.35 -0.18 -16.24
CA ILE A 115 2.50 -1.64 -16.34
C ILE A 115 1.25 -2.30 -16.92
N GLU A 116 0.07 -1.94 -16.42
CA GLU A 116 -1.18 -2.56 -16.85
C GLU A 116 -1.51 -2.19 -18.30
N GLY A 117 -1.12 -1.00 -18.76
CA GLY A 117 -1.36 -0.54 -20.14
C GLY A 117 -2.84 -0.66 -20.53
N ASP A 118 -3.11 -1.04 -21.78
CA ASP A 118 -4.47 -1.21 -22.30
C ASP A 118 -5.05 -2.61 -22.08
N GLU A 119 -4.23 -3.60 -21.69
CA GLU A 119 -4.63 -5.02 -21.68
C GLU A 119 -4.63 -5.66 -20.29
N GLY A 120 -4.00 -5.02 -19.31
CA GLY A 120 -3.78 -5.56 -17.99
C GLY A 120 -2.67 -6.61 -17.96
N MET A 121 -1.74 -6.47 -17.02
CA MET A 121 -0.60 -7.38 -16.86
C MET A 121 -0.82 -8.34 -15.70
N LEU A 122 -1.39 -7.86 -14.59
CA LEU A 122 -1.54 -8.63 -13.36
C LEU A 122 -2.48 -9.85 -13.53
N TRP A 123 -3.61 -9.70 -14.23
CA TRP A 123 -4.57 -10.79 -14.42
C TRP A 123 -3.96 -12.00 -15.15
N ARG A 124 -2.89 -11.83 -15.93
CA ARG A 124 -2.22 -12.93 -16.65
C ARG A 124 -1.63 -13.96 -15.70
N TYR A 125 -1.28 -13.53 -14.49
CA TYR A 125 -0.79 -14.37 -13.40
C TYR A 125 -1.91 -14.86 -12.46
N ALA A 126 -3.19 -14.62 -12.77
CA ALA A 126 -4.32 -15.09 -11.99
C ALA A 126 -4.28 -16.60 -11.69
N PRO A 127 -3.85 -17.50 -12.61
CA PRO A 127 -3.76 -18.92 -12.30
C PRO A 127 -2.85 -19.23 -11.11
N VAL A 128 -1.74 -18.51 -10.95
CA VAL A 128 -0.78 -18.68 -9.84
C VAL A 128 -1.47 -18.43 -8.50
N LEU A 129 -2.22 -17.34 -8.40
CA LEU A 129 -2.95 -17.00 -7.17
C LEU A 129 -4.12 -17.96 -6.91
N SER A 130 -4.80 -18.42 -7.97
CA SER A 130 -5.93 -19.35 -7.83
C SER A 130 -5.51 -20.73 -7.28
N GLU A 131 -4.28 -21.17 -7.54
CA GLU A 131 -3.75 -22.45 -7.05
C GLU A 131 -3.34 -22.37 -5.58
N PHE A 132 -2.69 -21.28 -5.16
CA PHE A 132 -2.09 -21.18 -3.81
C PHE A 132 -2.98 -20.45 -2.80
N LYS A 133 -3.84 -19.53 -3.25
CA LYS A 133 -4.72 -18.73 -2.39
C LYS A 133 -6.14 -18.59 -2.96
N PRO A 134 -6.89 -19.70 -3.09
CA PRO A 134 -8.23 -19.67 -3.67
C PRO A 134 -9.24 -18.85 -2.84
N ASP A 135 -9.07 -18.70 -1.53
CA ASP A 135 -10.09 -18.06 -0.68
C ASP A 135 -9.88 -16.55 -0.48
N GLU A 136 -8.82 -15.97 -1.06
CA GLU A 136 -8.48 -14.58 -0.82
C GLU A 136 -9.28 -13.62 -1.73
N HIS A 137 -10.42 -13.15 -1.20
CA HIS A 137 -11.36 -12.28 -1.91
C HIS A 137 -10.76 -10.95 -2.40
N ILE A 138 -9.77 -10.40 -1.68
CA ILE A 138 -9.13 -9.13 -2.05
C ILE A 138 -8.32 -9.34 -3.34
N LEU A 139 -7.47 -10.37 -3.38
CA LEU A 139 -6.65 -10.71 -4.54
C LEU A 139 -7.50 -11.04 -5.76
N LYS A 140 -8.57 -11.82 -5.59
CA LYS A 140 -9.55 -12.11 -6.66
C LYS A 140 -10.15 -10.83 -7.24
N ARG A 141 -10.54 -9.87 -6.39
CA ARG A 141 -11.10 -8.59 -6.83
C ARG A 141 -10.09 -7.75 -7.61
N VAL A 142 -8.83 -7.74 -7.17
CA VAL A 142 -7.76 -7.01 -7.86
C VAL A 142 -7.51 -7.62 -9.25
N LEU A 143 -7.41 -8.94 -9.35
CA LEU A 143 -7.25 -9.65 -10.62
C LEU A 143 -8.43 -9.41 -11.57
N GLN A 144 -9.66 -9.49 -11.07
CA GLN A 144 -10.85 -9.20 -11.86
C GLN A 144 -10.85 -7.76 -12.38
N ARG A 145 -10.45 -6.78 -11.55
CA ARG A 145 -10.35 -5.38 -11.98
C ARG A 145 -9.25 -5.15 -13.00
N SER A 146 -8.13 -5.89 -12.90
CA SER A 146 -7.08 -5.90 -13.93
C SER A 146 -7.63 -6.46 -15.25
N GLN A 147 -8.36 -7.58 -15.21
CA GLN A 147 -8.98 -8.19 -16.39
C GLN A 147 -10.05 -7.28 -17.04
N GLU A 148 -10.86 -6.61 -16.23
CA GLU A 148 -11.89 -5.67 -16.68
C GLU A 148 -11.34 -4.30 -17.13
N LYS A 149 -10.01 -4.10 -17.06
CA LYS A 149 -9.33 -2.83 -17.39
C LYS A 149 -9.76 -1.64 -16.50
N ARG A 150 -10.17 -1.92 -15.26
CA ARG A 150 -10.64 -0.93 -14.28
C ARG A 150 -9.56 -0.58 -13.28
N PHE A 151 -8.41 -0.17 -13.80
CA PHE A 151 -7.19 0.10 -13.02
C PHE A 151 -7.36 1.28 -12.05
N ASP A 152 -8.19 2.25 -12.40
CA ASP A 152 -8.58 3.40 -11.56
C ASP A 152 -9.23 2.99 -10.23
N LYS A 153 -9.83 1.79 -10.20
CA LYS A 153 -10.49 1.24 -9.01
C LYS A 153 -9.58 0.36 -8.18
N ILE A 154 -8.33 0.16 -8.56
CA ILE A 154 -7.41 -0.69 -7.80
C ILE A 154 -6.65 0.18 -6.80
N SER A 155 -6.69 -0.19 -5.52
CA SER A 155 -5.85 0.46 -4.51
C SER A 155 -4.39 0.09 -4.77
N PRO A 156 -3.44 1.06 -4.74
CA PRO A 156 -2.01 0.77 -4.82
C PRO A 156 -1.53 -0.27 -3.80
N GLU A 157 -2.11 -0.26 -2.60
CA GLU A 157 -1.83 -1.23 -1.53
C GLU A 157 -2.27 -2.65 -1.96
N ASP A 158 -3.52 -2.81 -2.40
CA ASP A 158 -4.06 -4.11 -2.81
C ASP A 158 -3.30 -4.68 -4.02
N TYR A 159 -2.90 -3.82 -4.97
CA TYR A 159 -2.12 -4.22 -6.14
C TYR A 159 -0.71 -4.67 -5.76
N GLY A 160 -0.02 -3.88 -4.92
CA GLY A 160 1.32 -4.20 -4.44
C GLY A 160 1.34 -5.51 -3.64
N ASN A 161 0.32 -5.75 -2.83
CA ASN A 161 0.14 -7.01 -2.11
C ASN A 161 -0.03 -8.19 -3.09
N ALA A 162 -0.88 -8.04 -4.11
CA ALA A 162 -1.06 -9.09 -5.11
C ALA A 162 0.23 -9.45 -5.85
N VAL A 163 1.00 -8.44 -6.26
CA VAL A 163 2.30 -8.63 -6.93
C VAL A 163 3.31 -9.28 -5.99
N THR A 164 3.40 -8.83 -4.75
CA THR A 164 4.33 -9.40 -3.75
C THR A 164 4.01 -10.86 -3.44
N GLU A 165 2.72 -11.21 -3.37
CA GLU A 165 2.27 -12.59 -3.17
C GLU A 165 2.60 -13.49 -4.37
N ILE A 166 2.36 -13.02 -5.60
CA ILE A 166 2.76 -13.75 -6.81
C ILE A 166 4.28 -13.95 -6.81
N TYR A 167 5.05 -12.91 -6.50
CA TYR A 167 6.51 -12.98 -6.43
C TYR A 167 6.96 -14.04 -5.39
N ALA A 168 6.40 -14.00 -4.18
CA ALA A 168 6.72 -14.95 -3.12
C ALA A 168 6.36 -16.39 -3.51
N ILE A 169 5.25 -16.62 -4.21
CA ILE A 169 4.88 -17.95 -4.73
C ILE A 169 5.87 -18.40 -5.81
N LEU A 170 6.25 -17.52 -6.74
CA LEU A 170 7.21 -17.83 -7.80
C LEU A 170 8.61 -18.13 -7.25
N GLU A 171 9.05 -17.41 -6.23
CA GLU A 171 10.33 -17.60 -5.54
C GLU A 171 10.35 -18.91 -4.71
N ASN A 172 9.32 -19.14 -3.89
CA ASN A 172 9.25 -20.30 -2.99
C ASN A 172 8.79 -21.61 -3.65
N SER A 173 8.33 -21.57 -4.90
CA SER A 173 7.84 -22.76 -5.61
C SER A 173 8.94 -23.76 -6.02
N ALA A 174 10.15 -23.63 -5.46
CA ALA A 174 11.13 -24.71 -5.39
C ALA A 174 10.70 -25.79 -4.38
N GLU A 175 10.02 -25.39 -3.30
CA GLU A 175 9.49 -26.28 -2.25
C GLU A 175 8.09 -26.80 -2.59
N VAL A 176 7.23 -25.96 -3.19
CA VAL A 176 5.89 -26.34 -3.66
C VAL A 176 5.74 -26.05 -5.16
N PRO A 177 5.86 -27.05 -6.04
CA PRO A 177 5.93 -26.83 -7.48
C PRO A 177 4.56 -26.55 -8.11
N LEU A 178 4.40 -25.37 -8.74
CA LEU A 178 3.24 -24.95 -9.57
C LEU A 178 2.76 -26.01 -10.54
N SER A 179 1.48 -26.38 -10.51
CA SER A 179 0.89 -27.40 -11.39
C SER A 179 1.18 -27.16 -12.88
N ARG A 180 1.16 -28.23 -13.69
CA ARG A 180 1.38 -28.10 -15.15
C ARG A 180 0.32 -27.20 -15.79
N ASP A 181 -0.93 -27.35 -15.37
CA ASP A 181 -2.07 -26.61 -15.91
C ASP A 181 -1.94 -25.12 -15.60
N THR A 182 -1.45 -24.76 -14.40
CA THR A 182 -1.18 -23.36 -14.02
C THR A 182 -0.07 -22.76 -14.86
N VAL A 183 1.05 -23.49 -15.06
CA VAL A 183 2.18 -23.01 -15.85
C VAL A 183 1.78 -22.81 -17.32
N GLU A 184 0.97 -23.72 -17.86
CA GLU A 184 0.49 -23.62 -19.24
C GLU A 184 -0.52 -22.48 -19.41
N ALA A 185 -1.46 -22.31 -18.48
CA ALA A 185 -2.42 -21.20 -18.49
C ALA A 185 -1.74 -19.82 -18.40
N VAL A 186 -0.75 -19.66 -17.52
CA VAL A 186 0.02 -18.41 -17.43
C VAL A 186 0.82 -18.18 -18.71
N SER A 187 1.44 -19.22 -19.27
CA SER A 187 2.17 -19.11 -20.54
C SER A 187 1.24 -18.69 -21.69
N GLN A 188 0.02 -19.21 -21.76
CA GLN A 188 -0.98 -18.81 -22.76
C GLN A 188 -1.36 -17.33 -22.59
N ASN A 189 -1.73 -16.92 -21.37
CA ASN A 189 -2.06 -15.52 -21.07
C ASN A 189 -0.93 -14.52 -21.39
N LEU A 190 0.34 -14.95 -21.25
CA LEU A 190 1.51 -14.15 -21.61
C LEU A 190 1.77 -14.14 -23.12
N SER A 191 1.45 -15.22 -23.82
CA SER A 191 1.65 -15.36 -25.28
C SER A 191 0.65 -14.53 -26.09
N ASP A 192 -0.57 -14.35 -25.57
CA ASP A 192 -1.61 -13.50 -26.18
C ASP A 192 -1.19 -12.02 -26.30
N ARG A 193 -0.06 -11.62 -25.70
CA ARG A 193 0.58 -10.29 -25.87
C ARG A 193 1.28 -10.09 -27.21
N ALA A 194 1.74 -11.18 -27.83
CA ALA A 194 2.69 -11.13 -28.95
C ALA A 194 2.01 -11.18 -30.33
N ALA A 195 0.68 -11.29 -30.37
CA ALA A 195 -0.16 -11.29 -31.57
C ALA A 195 -0.89 -9.95 -31.72
#